data_AF-A0A9D1NKG4-F1
#
_entry.id   AF-A0A9D1NKG4-F1
#
_cell.length_a   1.000
_cell.length_b   1.000
_cell.length_c   1.000
_cell.angle_alpha   90.00
_cell.angle_beta   90.00
_cell.angle_gamma   90.00
#
_symmetry.space_group_name_H-M   'P 1'
#
loop_
_entity.id
_entity.type
_entity.pdbx_description
1 polymer ?
#
loop_
_entity_poly.entity_id
_entity_poly.type
_entity_poly.pdbx_seq_one_letter_code
_entity_poly.pdbx_strand_id
1 'polypeptide(L)'
;MKKTLIFAAALAALCGCSEDAGEKPPPAVEQDAAEPRERRSAHQNSKDSITDNDMSEQKSPEIIEKDGASYARVCTLSSAAANEEFFRNVNVMRNLRRAVLDARSAGKTAEADALLRKLDENNRLMAKTYGYSLTRDYLQQIVKTRVLVRLSDEEFAAAEKDGNVPADELLQNASGKYRLVATISGVQANSDFRANVRLVQTQRDNLIKARAEAEKLSGAEKDALAEKIAKAEETLVKNNAEMTRRYGFSLTRNYLMQVVVSELYVKRK
;
A
#
# COMPACT_ATOMS: atom_id res chain seq x y z
N MET A 1 29.96 28.72 -1.53
CA MET A 1 29.66 27.93 -0.31
C MET A 1 28.91 26.66 -0.73
N LYS A 2 29.59 25.50 -0.77
CA LYS A 2 28.95 24.21 -1.09
C LYS A 2 28.20 23.75 0.16
N LYS A 3 26.86 23.75 0.12
CA LYS A 3 26.03 23.15 1.18
C LYS A 3 26.14 21.63 1.04
N THR A 4 26.99 21.01 1.85
CA THR A 4 27.02 19.57 2.03
C THR A 4 25.69 19.16 2.65
N LEU A 5 24.78 18.56 1.86
CA LEU A 5 23.61 17.89 2.41
C LEU A 5 24.07 16.65 3.16
N ILE A 6 24.16 16.75 4.47
CA ILE A 6 24.32 15.60 5.37
C ILE A 6 22.98 14.85 5.31
N PHE A 7 22.89 13.84 4.45
CA PHE A 7 21.82 12.84 4.52
C PHE A 7 22.09 11.95 5.73
N ALA A 8 21.50 12.31 6.86
CA ALA A 8 21.43 11.44 8.02
C ALA A 8 20.78 10.10 7.60
N ALA A 9 21.50 9.01 7.86
CA ALA A 9 21.02 7.66 7.69
C ALA A 9 19.92 7.37 8.73
N ALA A 10 18.69 7.77 8.44
CA ALA A 10 17.52 7.22 9.09
C ALA A 10 17.09 5.97 8.30
N LEU A 11 17.64 4.82 8.73
CA LEU A 11 17.17 3.50 8.35
C LEU A 11 15.82 3.27 9.08
N ALA A 12 14.72 3.69 8.47
CA ALA A 12 13.39 3.25 8.87
C ALA A 12 12.92 2.20 7.85
N ALA A 13 13.03 0.93 8.25
CA ALA A 13 12.47 -0.18 7.52
C ALA A 13 10.94 0.01 7.40
N LEU A 14 10.48 0.35 6.20
CA LEU A 14 9.12 0.09 5.75
C LEU A 14 9.18 -1.09 4.78
N CYS A 15 9.55 -2.24 5.34
CA CYS A 15 9.31 -3.54 4.76
C CYS A 15 8.59 -4.37 5.82
N GLY A 16 7.26 -4.34 5.79
CA GLY A 16 6.42 -5.27 6.54
C GLY A 16 6.39 -6.62 5.82
N CYS A 17 7.52 -7.32 5.85
CA CYS A 17 7.59 -8.76 5.64
C CYS A 17 8.42 -9.30 6.81
N SER A 18 7.76 -9.62 7.92
CA SER A 18 8.37 -10.38 9.00
C SER A 18 8.43 -11.84 8.57
N GLU A 19 9.63 -12.31 8.22
CA GLU A 19 9.95 -13.73 8.33
C GLU A 19 10.22 -14.06 9.79
N ASP A 20 9.56 -15.13 10.20
CA ASP A 20 9.39 -15.68 11.53
C ASP A 20 10.65 -16.46 11.93
N ALA A 21 11.21 -16.14 13.10
CA ALA A 21 12.21 -16.95 13.78
C ALA A 21 11.63 -17.37 15.14
N GLY A 22 10.96 -18.52 15.11
CA GLY A 22 10.67 -19.43 16.22
C GLY A 22 10.59 -18.87 17.63
N GLU A 23 9.38 -18.56 18.09
CA GLU A 23 9.07 -18.61 19.51
C GLU A 23 7.68 -19.23 19.75
N LYS A 24 7.64 -20.13 20.73
CA LYS A 24 6.56 -21.08 21.04
C LYS A 24 5.28 -20.33 21.49
N PRO A 25 4.07 -20.79 21.13
CA PRO A 25 2.83 -20.10 21.52
C PRO A 25 2.59 -20.20 23.03
N PRO A 26 2.16 -19.11 23.70
CA PRO A 26 1.71 -19.18 25.09
C PRO A 26 0.35 -19.88 25.19
N PRO A 27 0.04 -20.51 26.34
CA PRO A 27 -1.15 -21.35 26.51
C PRO A 27 -2.44 -20.53 26.57
N ALA A 28 -3.53 -21.16 26.15
CA ALA A 28 -4.89 -20.64 26.25
C ALA A 28 -5.25 -20.36 27.72
N VAL A 29 -5.79 -19.17 27.99
CA VAL A 29 -6.38 -18.84 29.29
C VAL A 29 -7.89 -18.72 29.13
N GLU A 30 -8.51 -19.47 30.03
CA GLU A 30 -9.90 -19.78 30.26
C GLU A 30 -10.75 -18.54 30.62
N GLN A 31 -12.03 -18.61 30.25
CA GLN A 31 -13.04 -17.59 30.55
C GLN A 31 -13.30 -17.54 32.05
N ASP A 32 -13.35 -16.34 32.63
CA ASP A 32 -14.23 -16.12 33.78
C ASP A 32 -14.79 -14.68 33.82
N ALA A 33 -16.01 -14.62 34.31
CA ALA A 33 -16.95 -13.51 34.19
C ALA A 33 -16.73 -12.42 35.24
N ALA A 34 -16.92 -11.14 34.84
CA ALA A 34 -17.45 -10.09 35.72
C ALA A 34 -17.88 -8.85 34.90
N GLU A 35 -19.19 -8.59 34.87
CA GLU A 35 -19.81 -7.28 34.64
C GLU A 35 -19.28 -6.23 35.67
N PRO A 36 -19.37 -4.87 35.48
CA PRO A 36 -20.65 -4.22 35.14
C PRO A 36 -20.68 -2.78 34.53
N ARG A 37 -21.92 -2.37 34.21
CA ARG A 37 -22.53 -1.02 34.18
C ARG A 37 -22.61 -0.25 32.88
N GLU A 38 -23.85 -0.24 32.41
CA GLU A 38 -24.50 0.70 31.51
C GLU A 38 -24.14 2.18 31.75
N ARG A 39 -23.87 2.91 30.65
CA ARG A 39 -24.42 4.25 30.44
C ARG A 39 -25.05 4.31 29.05
N ARG A 40 -26.36 4.51 29.02
CA ARG A 40 -27.15 4.86 27.83
C ARG A 40 -26.95 6.32 27.44
N SER A 41 -27.06 6.56 26.13
CA SER A 41 -27.52 7.77 25.42
C SER A 41 -26.55 8.10 24.27
N ALA A 42 -26.92 8.30 23.01
CA ALA A 42 -28.19 8.17 22.30
C ALA A 42 -27.85 8.20 20.79
N HIS A 43 -28.70 7.56 20.00
CA HIS A 43 -28.81 7.59 18.54
C HIS A 43 -28.24 8.83 17.81
N GLN A 44 -27.47 8.56 16.74
CA GLN A 44 -27.77 9.08 15.41
C GLN A 44 -27.34 8.04 14.35
N ASN A 45 -28.35 7.44 13.72
CA ASN A 45 -28.23 6.53 12.58
C ASN A 45 -27.62 7.26 11.39
N SER A 46 -26.40 6.88 11.00
CA SER A 46 -25.86 7.13 9.67
C SER A 46 -26.00 5.84 8.85
N LYS A 47 -27.23 5.55 8.41
CA LYS A 47 -27.46 4.64 7.29
C LYS A 47 -27.02 5.36 6.01
N ASP A 48 -25.73 5.31 5.72
CA ASP A 48 -25.18 5.50 4.38
C ASP A 48 -24.16 4.38 4.14
N SER A 49 -24.63 3.15 4.30
CA SER A 49 -23.91 1.93 3.97
C SER A 49 -24.45 1.39 2.68
N ILE A 50 -23.58 1.31 1.67
CA ILE A 50 -23.70 0.44 0.50
C ILE A 50 -24.98 0.71 -0.28
N THR A 51 -24.92 1.64 -1.23
CA THR A 51 -25.92 1.67 -2.30
C THR A 51 -25.96 0.30 -2.94
N ASP A 52 -27.12 -0.34 -2.83
CA ASP A 52 -27.50 -1.50 -3.61
C ASP A 52 -27.02 -1.29 -5.04
N ASN A 53 -26.26 -2.25 -5.54
CA ASN A 53 -25.86 -2.29 -6.93
C ASN A 53 -27.15 -2.53 -7.73
N ASP A 54 -27.82 -1.45 -8.12
CA ASP A 54 -28.98 -1.45 -8.98
C ASP A 54 -28.57 -2.10 -10.31
N MET A 55 -28.97 -3.36 -10.48
CA MET A 55 -28.68 -4.21 -11.63
C MET A 55 -29.51 -3.82 -12.87
N SER A 56 -30.06 -2.61 -12.94
CA SER A 56 -30.96 -2.18 -14.00
C SER A 56 -30.37 -1.16 -14.99
N GLU A 57 -29.08 -1.20 -15.26
CA GLU A 57 -28.51 -0.71 -16.52
C GLU A 57 -27.28 -1.55 -16.88
N GLN A 58 -27.49 -2.55 -17.76
CA GLN A 58 -26.43 -3.43 -18.22
C GLN A 58 -25.54 -2.70 -19.23
N LYS A 59 -24.79 -1.69 -18.76
CA LYS A 59 -23.66 -1.14 -19.50
C LYS A 59 -22.71 -2.30 -19.77
N SER A 60 -22.40 -2.53 -21.05
CA SER A 60 -21.40 -3.50 -21.45
C SER A 60 -20.13 -3.27 -20.62
N PRO A 61 -19.49 -4.34 -20.13
CA PRO A 61 -18.30 -4.18 -19.31
C PRO A 61 -17.27 -3.38 -20.10
N GLU A 62 -16.67 -2.39 -19.44
CA GLU A 62 -15.59 -1.62 -20.04
C GLU A 62 -14.43 -2.56 -20.37
N ILE A 63 -13.99 -2.54 -21.64
CA ILE A 63 -12.92 -3.38 -22.13
C ILE A 63 -11.70 -2.52 -22.42
N ILE A 64 -10.54 -3.00 -21.98
CA ILE A 64 -9.24 -2.41 -22.26
C ILE A 64 -8.33 -3.43 -22.92
N GLU A 65 -7.47 -2.95 -23.80
CA GLU A 65 -6.38 -3.74 -24.37
C GLU A 65 -5.07 -3.33 -23.69
N LYS A 66 -4.33 -4.31 -23.19
CA LYS A 66 -3.02 -4.08 -22.57
C LYS A 66 -2.10 -5.25 -22.85
N ASP A 67 -0.90 -4.96 -23.34
CA ASP A 67 0.15 -5.95 -23.62
C ASP A 67 -0.34 -7.11 -24.52
N GLY A 68 -1.20 -6.78 -25.51
CA GLY A 68 -1.77 -7.76 -26.45
C GLY A 68 -2.88 -8.65 -25.86
N ALA A 69 -3.36 -8.35 -24.65
CA ALA A 69 -4.48 -9.05 -24.02
C ALA A 69 -5.67 -8.10 -23.75
N SER A 70 -6.87 -8.65 -23.91
CA SER A 70 -8.13 -7.98 -23.63
C SER A 70 -8.58 -8.23 -22.19
N TYR A 71 -8.99 -7.17 -21.49
CA TYR A 71 -9.48 -7.26 -20.13
C TYR A 71 -10.83 -6.57 -19.99
N ALA A 72 -11.75 -7.17 -19.22
CA ALA A 72 -13.06 -6.60 -18.91
C ALA A 72 -13.11 -6.12 -17.46
N ARG A 73 -13.62 -4.91 -17.20
CA ARG A 73 -13.80 -4.39 -15.84
C ARG A 73 -14.86 -5.22 -15.12
N VAL A 74 -14.53 -5.66 -13.91
CA VAL A 74 -15.42 -6.44 -13.04
C VAL A 74 -15.80 -5.72 -11.76
N CYS A 75 -15.01 -4.74 -11.32
CA CYS A 75 -15.28 -3.99 -10.10
C CYS A 75 -14.54 -2.65 -10.09
N THR A 76 -15.14 -1.66 -9.43
CA THR A 76 -14.48 -0.41 -9.06
C THR A 76 -14.48 -0.31 -7.53
N LEU A 77 -13.28 -0.19 -6.95
CA LEU A 77 -13.06 0.00 -5.51
C LEU A 77 -12.93 1.50 -5.25
N SER A 78 -14.01 2.14 -4.79
CA SER A 78 -14.16 3.61 -4.78
C SER A 78 -13.69 4.31 -3.50
N SER A 79 -13.13 3.58 -2.53
CA SER A 79 -12.56 4.18 -1.32
C SER A 79 -11.28 3.47 -0.87
N ALA A 80 -10.50 4.16 -0.04
CA ALA A 80 -9.31 3.56 0.59
C ALA A 80 -9.67 2.31 1.41
N ALA A 81 -10.74 2.40 2.21
CA ALA A 81 -11.22 1.28 3.00
C ALA A 81 -11.62 0.07 2.13
N ALA A 82 -12.31 0.31 1.01
CA ALA A 82 -12.69 -0.76 0.07
C ALA A 82 -11.46 -1.41 -0.59
N ASN A 83 -10.46 -0.61 -0.96
CA ASN A 83 -9.19 -1.13 -1.48
C ASN A 83 -8.48 -2.00 -0.43
N GLU A 84 -8.33 -1.49 0.78
CA GLU A 84 -7.68 -2.23 1.87
C GLU A 84 -8.41 -3.52 2.21
N GLU A 85 -9.74 -3.51 2.28
CA GLU A 85 -10.55 -4.69 2.54
C GLU A 85 -10.38 -5.75 1.44
N PHE A 86 -10.48 -5.35 0.17
CA PHE A 86 -10.25 -6.24 -0.95
C PHE A 86 -8.88 -6.93 -0.85
N PHE A 87 -7.81 -6.17 -0.60
CA PHE A 87 -6.46 -6.74 -0.48
C PHE A 87 -6.30 -7.64 0.75
N ARG A 88 -6.90 -7.28 1.90
CA ARG A 88 -6.93 -8.16 3.08
C ARG A 88 -7.57 -9.50 2.72
N ASN A 89 -8.71 -9.49 2.05
CA ASN A 89 -9.42 -10.71 1.65
C ASN A 89 -8.62 -11.53 0.63
N VAL A 90 -7.98 -10.88 -0.35
CA VAL A 90 -7.07 -11.55 -1.29
C VAL A 90 -5.90 -12.23 -0.56
N ASN A 91 -5.31 -11.58 0.43
CA ASN A 91 -4.21 -12.14 1.21
C ASN A 91 -4.66 -13.35 2.05
N VAL A 92 -5.83 -13.26 2.69
CA VAL A 92 -6.44 -14.40 3.40
C VAL A 92 -6.60 -15.60 2.48
N MET A 93 -7.16 -15.40 1.27
CA MET A 93 -7.33 -16.50 0.31
C MET A 93 -5.99 -17.08 -0.17
N ARG A 94 -4.98 -16.23 -0.42
CA ARG A 94 -3.64 -16.70 -0.82
C ARG A 94 -2.98 -17.51 0.29
N ASN A 95 -3.09 -17.08 1.55
CA ASN A 95 -2.57 -17.79 2.70
C ASN A 95 -3.29 -19.12 2.92
N LEU A 96 -4.62 -19.15 2.78
CA LEU A 96 -5.39 -20.40 2.81
C LEU A 96 -4.94 -21.36 1.70
N ARG A 97 -4.74 -20.87 0.47
CA ARG A 97 -4.24 -21.69 -0.63
C ARG A 97 -2.86 -22.27 -0.31
N ARG A 98 -1.95 -21.47 0.28
CA ARG A 98 -0.64 -21.95 0.73
C ARG A 98 -0.79 -23.06 1.78
N ALA A 99 -1.60 -22.83 2.81
CA ALA A 99 -1.85 -23.80 3.86
C ALA A 99 -2.46 -25.12 3.35
N VAL A 100 -3.35 -25.07 2.35
CA VAL A 100 -3.86 -26.29 1.68
C VAL A 100 -2.71 -27.09 1.05
N LEU A 101 -1.79 -26.42 0.36
CA LEU A 101 -0.65 -27.09 -0.29
C LEU A 101 0.32 -27.68 0.74
N ASP A 102 0.58 -26.96 1.83
CA ASP A 102 1.49 -27.41 2.89
C ASP A 102 0.89 -28.62 3.64
N ALA A 103 -0.41 -28.58 3.98
CA ALA A 103 -1.10 -29.70 4.60
C ALA A 103 -1.12 -30.96 3.71
N ARG A 104 -1.33 -30.78 2.39
CA ARG A 104 -1.24 -31.89 1.42
C ARG A 104 0.16 -32.49 1.35
N SER A 105 1.17 -31.64 1.30
CA SER A 105 2.58 -32.07 1.28
C SER A 105 2.97 -32.82 2.57
N ALA A 106 2.34 -32.48 3.69
CA ALA A 106 2.52 -33.15 4.98
C ALA A 106 1.64 -34.41 5.18
N GLY A 107 0.87 -34.84 4.17
CA GLY A 107 -0.03 -36.00 4.28
C GLY A 107 -1.26 -35.79 5.18
N LYS A 108 -1.56 -34.55 5.57
CA LYS A 108 -2.68 -34.19 6.46
C LYS A 108 -3.97 -33.95 5.68
N THR A 109 -4.52 -35.00 5.09
CA THR A 109 -5.65 -34.92 4.15
C THR A 109 -6.90 -34.23 4.74
N ALA A 110 -7.30 -34.58 5.97
CA ALA A 110 -8.49 -33.99 6.60
C ALA A 110 -8.34 -32.48 6.87
N GLU A 111 -7.14 -32.04 7.26
CA GLU A 111 -6.81 -30.62 7.45
C GLU A 111 -6.84 -29.87 6.11
N ALA A 112 -6.22 -30.45 5.07
CA ALA A 112 -6.22 -29.90 3.73
C ALA A 112 -7.65 -29.74 3.18
N ASP A 113 -8.53 -30.71 3.39
CA ASP A 113 -9.92 -30.65 2.95
C ASP A 113 -10.72 -29.57 3.70
N ALA A 114 -10.50 -29.41 5.01
CA ALA A 114 -11.13 -28.35 5.79
C ALA A 114 -10.69 -26.95 5.32
N LEU A 115 -9.39 -26.77 5.07
CA LEU A 115 -8.83 -25.52 4.53
C LEU A 115 -9.35 -25.25 3.11
N LEU A 116 -9.48 -26.28 2.28
CA LEU A 116 -10.01 -26.15 0.92
C LEU A 116 -11.47 -25.70 0.92
N ARG A 117 -12.32 -26.25 1.79
CA ARG A 117 -13.73 -25.81 1.91
C ARG A 117 -13.82 -24.32 2.28
N LYS A 118 -12.99 -23.86 3.22
CA LYS A 118 -12.91 -22.43 3.59
C LYS A 118 -12.43 -21.57 2.42
N LEU A 119 -11.44 -22.05 1.67
CA LEU A 119 -10.94 -21.37 0.47
C LEU A 119 -12.03 -21.24 -0.60
N ASP A 120 -12.80 -22.30 -0.84
CA ASP A 120 -13.87 -22.32 -1.82
C ASP A 120 -15.03 -21.39 -1.44
N GLU A 121 -15.40 -21.36 -0.16
CA GLU A 121 -16.39 -20.40 0.36
C GLU A 121 -15.93 -18.96 0.17
N ASN A 122 -14.69 -18.65 0.56
CA ASN A 122 -14.11 -17.31 0.36
C ASN A 122 -14.01 -16.94 -1.13
N ASN A 123 -13.63 -17.86 -2.01
CA ASN A 123 -13.63 -17.62 -3.45
C ASN A 123 -15.03 -17.31 -3.97
N ARG A 124 -16.08 -18.01 -3.50
CA ARG A 124 -17.47 -17.72 -3.90
C ARG A 124 -17.91 -16.33 -3.44
N LEU A 125 -17.58 -15.94 -2.21
CA LEU A 125 -17.87 -14.61 -1.68
C LEU A 125 -17.13 -13.53 -2.48
N MET A 126 -15.85 -13.72 -2.75
CA MET A 126 -15.04 -12.77 -3.53
C MET A 126 -15.52 -12.64 -4.98
N ALA A 127 -15.98 -13.73 -5.59
CA ALA A 127 -16.56 -13.70 -6.92
C ALA A 127 -17.88 -12.92 -6.93
N LYS A 128 -18.72 -13.09 -5.90
CA LYS A 128 -19.98 -12.37 -5.76
C LYS A 128 -19.78 -10.87 -5.50
N THR A 129 -18.87 -10.52 -4.58
CA THR A 129 -18.68 -9.14 -4.13
C THR A 129 -17.83 -8.30 -5.09
N TYR A 130 -16.79 -8.91 -5.68
CA TYR A 130 -15.77 -8.18 -6.46
C TYR A 130 -15.58 -8.71 -7.88
N GLY A 131 -16.29 -9.77 -8.28
CA GLY A 131 -16.00 -10.47 -9.52
C GLY A 131 -14.61 -11.12 -9.55
N TYR A 132 -14.01 -11.38 -8.38
CA TYR A 132 -12.64 -11.87 -8.23
C TYR A 132 -12.57 -13.35 -7.81
N SER A 133 -11.56 -14.06 -8.32
CA SER A 133 -11.24 -15.44 -7.92
C SER A 133 -9.73 -15.70 -8.01
N LEU A 134 -9.19 -16.64 -7.24
CA LEU A 134 -7.76 -17.00 -7.36
C LEU A 134 -7.38 -17.77 -8.64
N THR A 135 -8.37 -18.11 -9.48
CA THR A 135 -8.20 -18.98 -10.66
C THR A 135 -8.14 -18.21 -11.97
N ARG A 136 -8.22 -16.88 -11.94
CA ARG A 136 -8.17 -16.04 -13.13
C ARG A 136 -7.08 -14.98 -13.00
N ASP A 137 -6.67 -14.45 -14.15
CA ASP A 137 -5.70 -13.37 -14.22
C ASP A 137 -6.40 -12.01 -14.16
N TYR A 138 -5.94 -11.16 -13.25
CA TYR A 138 -6.49 -9.82 -13.04
C TYR A 138 -5.44 -8.74 -13.24
N LEU A 139 -5.90 -7.61 -13.74
CA LEU A 139 -5.18 -6.35 -13.79
C LEU A 139 -5.90 -5.36 -12.89
N GLN A 140 -5.16 -4.71 -12.00
CA GLN A 140 -5.68 -3.58 -11.24
C GLN A 140 -5.12 -2.28 -11.81
N GLN A 141 -6.02 -1.34 -12.12
CA GLN A 141 -5.66 0.02 -12.49
C GLN A 141 -5.93 0.96 -11.32
N ILE A 142 -4.90 1.70 -10.90
CA ILE A 142 -5.04 2.70 -9.83
C ILE A 142 -5.49 4.00 -10.49
N VAL A 143 -6.72 4.43 -10.19
CA VAL A 143 -7.32 5.63 -10.75
C VAL A 143 -7.03 6.85 -9.88
N LYS A 144 -7.04 6.70 -8.55
CA LYS A 144 -6.82 7.82 -7.62
C LYS A 144 -5.96 7.40 -6.43
N THR A 145 -4.93 8.18 -6.13
CA THR A 145 -4.08 8.02 -4.94
C THR A 145 -3.98 9.33 -4.19
N ARG A 146 -4.06 9.27 -2.87
CA ARG A 146 -3.68 10.36 -1.96
C ARG A 146 -2.23 10.16 -1.52
N VAL A 147 -1.43 11.21 -1.63
CA VAL A 147 -0.07 11.26 -1.07
C VAL A 147 -0.15 12.07 0.21
N LEU A 148 0.05 11.42 1.35
CA LEU A 148 -0.01 12.07 2.65
C LEU A 148 1.36 12.06 3.32
N VAL A 149 1.82 13.21 3.80
CA VAL A 149 3.07 13.32 4.56
C VAL A 149 2.78 13.02 6.04
N ARG A 150 3.66 12.25 6.68
CA ARG A 150 3.60 12.01 8.13
C ARG A 150 3.96 13.28 8.89
N LEU A 151 3.16 13.57 9.91
CA LEU A 151 3.33 14.69 10.82
C LEU A 151 3.73 14.21 12.22
N SER A 152 4.41 15.07 12.98
CA SER A 152 4.50 14.95 14.43
C SER A 152 3.15 15.30 15.09
N ASP A 153 3.03 15.03 16.39
CA ASP A 153 1.84 15.39 17.15
C ASP A 153 1.62 16.92 17.18
N GLU A 154 2.70 17.69 17.28
CA GLU A 154 2.67 19.15 17.27
C GLU A 154 2.29 19.70 15.88
N GLU A 155 2.89 19.16 14.82
CA GLU A 155 2.57 19.55 13.44
C GLU A 155 1.10 19.28 13.12
N PHE A 156 0.56 18.13 13.56
CA PHE A 156 -0.84 17.78 13.33
C PHE A 156 -1.80 18.66 14.13
N ALA A 157 -1.54 18.86 15.44
CA ALA A 157 -2.37 19.73 16.27
C ALA A 157 -2.33 21.19 15.79
N ALA A 158 -1.21 21.64 15.23
CA ALA A 158 -1.11 22.94 14.57
C ALA A 158 -1.97 22.99 13.30
N ALA A 159 -1.93 21.95 12.47
CA ALA A 159 -2.75 21.87 11.25
C ALA A 159 -4.26 21.79 11.54
N GLU A 160 -4.68 21.15 12.64
CA GLU A 160 -6.09 21.13 13.06
C GLU A 160 -6.60 22.51 13.50
N LYS A 161 -5.72 23.33 14.07
CA LYS A 161 -6.05 24.70 14.52
C LYS A 161 -5.93 25.71 13.38
N ASP A 162 -5.09 25.42 12.40
CA ASP A 162 -4.95 26.20 11.18
C ASP A 162 -6.18 25.97 10.31
N GLY A 163 -7.16 26.88 10.41
CA GLY A 163 -8.41 26.83 9.64
C GLY A 163 -8.23 26.86 8.11
N ASN A 164 -6.99 26.95 7.62
CA ASN A 164 -6.64 26.82 6.20
C ASN A 164 -6.45 25.37 5.74
N VAL A 165 -6.41 24.37 6.64
CA VAL A 165 -6.31 22.96 6.27
C VAL A 165 -7.67 22.30 6.40
N PRO A 166 -8.29 21.83 5.30
CA PRO A 166 -9.54 21.10 5.37
C PRO A 166 -9.41 19.82 6.22
N ALA A 167 -10.43 19.51 7.03
CA ALA A 167 -10.41 18.35 7.91
C ALA A 167 -10.24 17.02 7.15
N ASP A 168 -10.76 16.93 5.92
CA ASP A 168 -10.63 15.74 5.07
C ASP A 168 -9.23 15.58 4.46
N GLU A 169 -8.37 16.58 4.56
CA GLU A 169 -6.94 16.52 4.22
C GLU A 169 -6.07 16.00 5.36
N LEU A 170 -6.59 15.98 6.58
CA LEU A 170 -5.93 15.39 7.74
C LEU A 170 -6.39 13.94 7.93
N LEU A 171 -5.45 13.07 8.26
CA LEU A 171 -5.73 11.65 8.52
C LEU A 171 -5.00 11.24 9.80
N GLN A 172 -5.77 10.77 10.77
CA GLN A 172 -5.24 10.08 11.94
C GLN A 172 -5.74 8.64 11.94
N ASN A 173 -4.81 7.69 12.02
CA ASN A 173 -5.11 6.26 12.13
C ASN A 173 -4.04 5.57 12.99
N ALA A 174 -4.11 4.24 13.10
CA ALA A 174 -3.16 3.46 13.88
C ALA A 174 -1.69 3.58 13.39
N SER A 175 -1.48 3.94 12.12
CA SER A 175 -0.13 4.12 11.54
C SER A 175 0.46 5.50 11.82
N GLY A 176 -0.37 6.46 12.23
CA GLY A 176 0.06 7.79 12.65
C GLY A 176 -0.87 8.91 12.19
N LYS A 177 -0.29 10.11 12.17
CA LYS A 177 -0.92 11.37 11.81
C LYS A 177 -0.33 11.89 10.51
N TYR A 178 -1.19 12.29 9.59
CA TYR A 178 -0.81 12.64 8.23
C TYR A 178 -1.59 13.84 7.71
N ARG A 179 -0.98 14.55 6.76
CA ARG A 179 -1.63 15.60 5.98
C ARG A 179 -1.49 15.33 4.49
N LEU A 180 -2.55 15.52 3.73
CA LEU A 180 -2.56 15.44 2.28
C LEU A 180 -1.62 16.50 1.70
N VAL A 181 -0.75 16.07 0.78
CA VAL A 181 0.12 16.99 0.02
C VAL A 181 -0.17 16.95 -1.48
N ALA A 182 -0.75 15.86 -1.97
CA ALA A 182 -1.18 15.75 -3.36
C ALA A 182 -2.26 14.68 -3.53
N THR A 183 -3.09 14.88 -4.55
CA THR A 183 -3.97 13.85 -5.10
C THR A 183 -3.53 13.54 -6.52
N ILE A 184 -3.20 12.27 -6.79
CA ILE A 184 -2.82 11.79 -8.11
C ILE A 184 -4.03 11.13 -8.74
N SER A 185 -4.59 11.75 -9.77
CA SER A 185 -5.79 11.30 -10.48
C SER A 185 -5.46 10.86 -11.89
N GLY A 186 -6.03 9.73 -12.32
CA GLY A 186 -5.81 9.10 -13.62
C GLY A 186 -4.81 7.95 -13.55
N VAL A 187 -5.06 6.93 -14.38
CA VAL A 187 -4.26 5.70 -14.44
C VAL A 187 -2.81 5.98 -14.85
N GLN A 188 -2.61 6.78 -15.90
CA GLN A 188 -1.27 7.12 -16.38
C GLN A 188 -0.50 7.94 -15.34
N ALA A 189 -1.12 8.97 -14.77
CA ALA A 189 -0.49 9.82 -13.76
C ALA A 189 -0.07 9.00 -12.51
N ASN A 190 -0.89 8.03 -12.09
CA ASN A 190 -0.53 7.12 -11.01
C ASN A 190 0.65 6.22 -11.37
N SER A 191 0.68 5.68 -12.60
CA SER A 191 1.80 4.89 -13.10
C SER A 191 3.10 5.70 -13.08
N ASP A 192 3.06 6.92 -13.63
CA ASP A 192 4.22 7.82 -13.72
C ASP A 192 4.70 8.23 -12.33
N PHE A 193 3.80 8.64 -11.44
CA PHE A 193 4.15 8.97 -10.06
C PHE A 193 4.86 7.81 -9.36
N ARG A 194 4.31 6.59 -9.43
CA ARG A 194 4.89 5.40 -8.78
C ARG A 194 6.22 5.00 -9.41
N ALA A 195 6.37 5.13 -10.72
CA ALA A 195 7.64 4.90 -11.40
C ALA A 195 8.71 5.90 -10.94
N ASN A 196 8.35 7.18 -10.81
CA ASN A 196 9.27 8.22 -10.33
C ASN A 196 9.65 8.04 -8.86
N VAL A 197 8.71 7.65 -7.99
CA VAL A 197 9.00 7.29 -6.59
C VAL A 197 10.03 6.16 -6.53
N ARG A 198 9.83 5.08 -7.29
CA ARG A 198 10.78 3.95 -7.36
C ARG A 198 12.14 4.39 -7.88
N LEU A 199 12.17 5.22 -8.92
CA LEU A 199 13.40 5.75 -9.51
C LEU A 199 14.25 6.48 -8.46
N VAL A 200 13.67 7.46 -7.74
CA VAL A 200 14.43 8.23 -6.75
C VAL A 200 14.85 7.39 -5.54
N GLN A 201 14.04 6.40 -5.14
CA GLN A 201 14.41 5.43 -4.10
C GLN A 201 15.59 4.55 -4.55
N THR A 202 15.53 3.99 -5.76
CA THR A 202 16.62 3.19 -6.32
C THR A 202 17.90 4.01 -6.48
N GLN A 203 17.81 5.27 -6.93
CA GLN A 203 18.95 6.18 -7.01
C GLN A 203 19.59 6.39 -5.62
N ARG A 204 18.79 6.60 -4.58
CA ARG A 204 19.26 6.71 -3.20
C ARG A 204 19.96 5.43 -2.73
N ASP A 205 19.35 4.27 -2.96
CA ASP A 205 19.89 2.99 -2.52
C ASP A 205 21.22 2.67 -3.21
N ASN A 206 21.30 2.96 -4.51
CA ASN A 206 22.54 2.81 -5.27
C ASN A 206 23.64 3.75 -4.75
N LEU A 207 23.30 4.98 -4.38
CA LEU A 207 24.25 5.92 -3.77
C LEU A 207 24.73 5.43 -2.41
N ILE A 208 23.85 4.88 -1.56
CA ILE A 208 24.24 4.29 -0.27
C ILE A 208 25.23 3.15 -0.49
N LYS A 209 24.94 2.24 -1.43
CA LYS A 209 25.84 1.13 -1.78
C LYS A 209 27.17 1.62 -2.34
N ALA A 210 27.16 2.59 -3.24
CA ALA A 210 28.37 3.16 -3.84
C ALA A 210 29.26 3.84 -2.79
N ARG A 211 28.66 4.59 -1.85
CA ARG A 211 29.39 5.20 -0.73
C ARG A 211 30.02 4.13 0.17
N ALA A 212 29.27 3.09 0.53
CA ALA A 212 29.79 1.99 1.33
C ALA A 212 30.95 1.25 0.63
N GLU A 213 30.94 1.16 -0.70
CA GLU A 213 32.04 0.59 -1.47
C GLU A 213 33.25 1.52 -1.54
N ALA A 214 33.04 2.82 -1.71
CA ALA A 214 34.11 3.83 -1.74
C ALA A 214 34.94 3.87 -0.45
N GLU A 215 34.36 3.49 0.70
CA GLU A 215 35.08 3.36 1.96
C GLU A 215 36.09 2.19 1.98
N LYS A 216 35.93 1.20 1.11
CA LYS A 216 36.84 0.05 0.99
C LYS A 216 37.96 0.27 -0.02
N LEU A 217 37.83 1.27 -0.89
CA LEU A 217 38.78 1.58 -1.95
C LEU A 217 39.82 2.59 -1.48
N SER A 218 40.91 2.71 -2.24
CA SER A 218 41.95 3.71 -2.01
C SER A 218 42.56 4.18 -3.34
N GLY A 219 43.31 5.28 -3.29
CA GLY A 219 43.97 5.84 -4.47
C GLY A 219 43.00 6.18 -5.61
N ALA A 220 43.44 5.97 -6.85
CA ALA A 220 42.72 6.37 -8.06
C ALA A 220 41.33 5.73 -8.19
N GLU A 221 41.12 4.51 -7.68
CA GLU A 221 39.82 3.82 -7.74
C GLU A 221 38.79 4.50 -6.84
N LYS A 222 39.21 4.95 -5.65
CA LYS A 222 38.36 5.74 -4.74
C LYS A 222 37.99 7.08 -5.36
N ASP A 223 38.95 7.76 -5.97
CA ASP A 223 38.73 9.06 -6.61
C ASP A 223 37.76 8.95 -7.79
N ALA A 224 37.92 7.93 -8.64
CA ALA A 224 37.03 7.69 -9.76
C ALA A 224 35.59 7.35 -9.32
N LEU A 225 35.43 6.57 -8.24
CA LEU A 225 34.11 6.27 -7.69
C LEU A 225 33.48 7.50 -7.01
N ALA A 226 34.28 8.31 -6.31
CA ALA A 226 33.82 9.55 -5.69
C ALA A 226 33.26 10.54 -6.73
N GLU A 227 33.88 10.67 -7.90
CA GLU A 227 33.35 11.51 -8.98
C GLU A 227 31.99 11.00 -9.50
N LYS A 228 31.85 9.68 -9.67
CA LYS A 228 30.57 9.06 -10.07
C LYS A 228 29.49 9.27 -9.03
N ILE A 229 29.83 9.13 -7.75
CA ILE A 229 28.94 9.41 -6.62
C ILE A 229 28.45 10.87 -6.68
N ALA A 230 29.36 11.84 -6.85
CA ALA A 230 29.00 13.26 -6.91
C ALA A 230 28.00 13.57 -8.04
N LYS A 231 28.20 13.00 -9.25
CA LYS A 231 27.27 13.17 -10.38
C LYS A 231 25.91 12.52 -10.11
N ALA A 232 25.90 11.33 -9.51
CA ALA A 232 24.67 10.63 -9.14
C ALA A 232 23.90 11.38 -8.04
N GLU A 233 24.60 11.99 -7.07
CA GLU A 233 24.01 12.83 -6.03
C GLU A 233 23.36 14.09 -6.61
N GLU A 234 24.04 14.80 -7.52
CA GLU A 234 23.47 15.97 -8.18
C GLU A 234 22.17 15.61 -8.92
N THR A 235 22.18 14.48 -9.62
CA THR A 235 21.00 13.95 -10.32
C THR A 235 19.87 13.61 -9.34
N LEU A 236 20.17 12.92 -8.24
CA LEU A 236 19.18 12.59 -7.22
C LEU A 236 18.58 13.85 -6.59
N VAL A 237 19.40 14.87 -6.29
CA VAL A 237 18.91 16.13 -5.71
C VAL A 237 17.96 16.84 -6.67
N LYS A 238 18.30 16.92 -7.97
CA LYS A 238 17.42 17.50 -8.99
C LYS A 238 16.10 16.73 -9.09
N ASN A 239 16.16 15.40 -9.18
CA ASN A 239 14.97 14.56 -9.28
C ASN A 239 14.09 14.65 -8.02
N ASN A 240 14.69 14.68 -6.83
CA ASN A 240 13.94 14.83 -5.58
C ASN A 240 13.27 16.21 -5.45
N ALA A 241 13.94 17.27 -5.91
CA ALA A 241 13.35 18.61 -5.98
C ALA A 241 12.15 18.64 -6.94
N GLU A 242 12.27 17.97 -8.09
CA GLU A 242 11.17 17.82 -9.04
C GLU A 242 10.00 17.00 -8.46
N MET A 243 10.28 15.93 -7.71
CA MET A 243 9.24 15.18 -6.99
C MET A 243 8.52 16.04 -5.95
N THR A 244 9.26 16.88 -5.24
CA THR A 244 8.68 17.79 -4.23
C THR A 244 7.80 18.82 -4.92
N ARG A 245 8.28 19.42 -6.01
CA ARG A 245 7.54 20.42 -6.79
C ARG A 245 6.26 19.85 -7.41
N ARG A 246 6.32 18.66 -7.99
CA ARG A 246 5.20 18.05 -8.74
C ARG A 246 4.18 17.37 -7.84
N TYR A 247 4.62 16.75 -6.75
CA TYR A 247 3.78 15.83 -5.97
C TYR A 247 3.81 16.08 -4.46
N GLY A 248 4.57 17.08 -3.98
CA GLY A 248 4.81 17.28 -2.55
C GLY A 248 5.60 16.13 -1.91
N PHE A 249 6.21 15.24 -2.70
CA PHE A 249 6.93 14.06 -2.26
C PHE A 249 8.44 14.31 -2.17
N SER A 250 9.09 13.87 -1.08
CA SER A 250 10.54 13.96 -0.89
C SER A 250 11.09 12.72 -0.19
N LEU A 251 12.34 12.35 -0.49
CA LEU A 251 13.07 11.29 0.21
C LEU A 251 13.41 11.63 1.68
N THR A 252 13.21 12.88 2.10
CA THR A 252 13.54 13.38 3.45
C THR A 252 12.36 13.33 4.43
N ARG A 253 11.18 12.91 3.99
CA ARG A 253 9.97 12.79 4.81
C ARG A 253 9.37 11.40 4.62
N ASN A 254 8.54 10.98 5.58
CA ASN A 254 7.80 9.74 5.50
C ASN A 254 6.42 10.00 4.90
N TYR A 255 5.94 9.11 4.02
CA TYR A 255 4.67 9.28 3.32
C TYR A 255 3.81 8.03 3.41
N LEU A 256 2.50 8.25 3.45
CA LEU A 256 1.48 7.25 3.16
C LEU A 256 0.96 7.50 1.75
N MET A 257 1.06 6.50 0.88
CA MET A 257 0.43 6.50 -0.44
C MET A 257 -0.85 5.67 -0.35
N GLN A 258 -2.00 6.33 -0.24
CA GLN A 258 -3.28 5.69 -0.04
C GLN A 258 -4.05 5.63 -1.37
N VAL A 259 -4.24 4.41 -1.91
CA VAL A 259 -5.10 4.21 -3.10
C VAL A 259 -6.54 4.41 -2.67
N VAL A 260 -7.22 5.38 -3.30
CA VAL A 260 -8.62 5.71 -3.01
C VAL A 260 -9.54 5.08 -4.03
N VAL A 261 -9.19 5.16 -5.31
CA VAL A 261 -9.97 4.57 -6.39
C VAL A 261 -9.10 3.63 -7.19
N SER A 262 -9.55 2.40 -7.36
CA SER A 262 -8.95 1.46 -8.31
C SER A 262 -10.02 0.66 -9.03
N GLU A 263 -9.66 0.15 -10.20
CA GLU A 263 -10.51 -0.65 -11.04
C GLU A 263 -9.88 -2.02 -11.25
N LEU A 264 -10.68 -3.05 -11.08
CA LEU A 264 -10.28 -4.43 -11.26
C LEU A 264 -10.80 -4.91 -12.61
N TYR A 265 -9.86 -5.38 -13.43
CA TYR A 265 -10.12 -5.96 -14.73
C TYR A 265 -9.71 -7.42 -14.73
N VAL A 266 -10.45 -8.25 -15.45
CA VAL A 266 -10.14 -9.67 -15.59
C VAL A 266 -9.79 -9.99 -17.04
N LYS A 267 -8.73 -10.78 -17.23
CA LYS A 267 -8.29 -11.21 -18.56
C LYS A 267 -9.39 -12.03 -19.22
N ARG A 268 -9.72 -11.67 -20.45
CA ARG A 268 -10.64 -12.42 -21.31
C ARG A 268 -9.90 -13.60 -21.93
N LYS A 269 -10.62 -14.70 -22.13
CA LYS A 269 -10.11 -15.87 -22.86
C LYS A 269 -10.11 -15.59 -24.35
#